data_AF-A0A819GKE1-F1
#
_entry.id   AF-A0A819GKE1-F1
#
_cell.length_a   1.000
_cell.length_b   1.000
_cell.length_c   1.000
_cell.angle_alpha   90.00
_cell.angle_beta   90.00
_cell.angle_gamma   90.00
#
_symmetry.space_group_name_H-M   'P 1'
#
loop_
_entity.id
_entity.type
_entity.pdbx_description
1 polymer ?
#
loop_
_entity_poly.entity_id
_entity_poly.type
_entity_poly.pdbx_seq_one_letter_code
_entity_poly.pdbx_strand_id
1 'polypeptide(L)'
;MSFSSLPVIDLESNPDDIRQSLLLACSTTGFFYVTNHGLDSLQSQMFSMAKEFFHLPLDEKLLYSLNTASYQGYLRIGRENLDSSNSKLMDGKEGFKIRQSDLINKDMLPNIFSHEENFKLIEQFFRQCYDLCMRLFEYLAEIFQIDQDYFTSKHKWDKEPGAVVKLLHYPPINQTEQNTNVTRAKKKWRNEAHDTIDKFYKSKHDEYIRTAKEILHSLTSDHDASKDYLDWAKYVIQSIHQQLDEFEQVKLIFSRLKIGNYLINDPSRIFDLKFHSSPNYSWKHETCYDTTLFISTFSENPFIIEYTIFPSIHLNKRWPSLIICKENEVISDMKSNENNLRLIVNNDNNNESHLEVRSIKSFELIWSIYLGKGWSYRCSPLNDNHWIFVDSYNNRFIQISDHATIDQIINYPTKSFNVVSWGLNQFVIRTVEHLNIHNRK
;
A
#
# COMPACT_ATOMS: atom_id res chain seq x y z
N MET A 1 23.33 -21.00 -36.45
CA MET A 1 22.85 -22.36 -36.74
C MET A 1 21.35 -22.39 -36.46
N SER A 2 20.52 -22.88 -37.37
CA SER A 2 19.09 -23.13 -37.09
C SER A 2 18.91 -24.59 -36.71
N PHE A 3 18.37 -24.86 -35.53
CA PHE A 3 17.96 -26.21 -35.12
C PHE A 3 16.43 -26.30 -35.18
N SER A 4 15.90 -27.45 -35.64
CA SER A 4 14.46 -27.69 -35.82
C SER A 4 13.76 -28.13 -34.53
N SER A 5 14.52 -28.55 -33.53
CA SER A 5 14.04 -29.01 -32.22
C SER A 5 15.15 -28.83 -31.18
N LEU A 6 14.77 -28.62 -29.92
CA LEU A 6 15.72 -28.60 -28.82
C LEU A 6 16.19 -30.04 -28.49
N PRO A 7 17.47 -30.25 -28.11
CA PRO A 7 17.95 -31.53 -27.60
C PRO A 7 17.12 -32.01 -26.39
N VAL A 8 16.99 -33.33 -26.25
CA VAL A 8 16.30 -33.98 -25.12
C VAL A 8 17.32 -34.81 -24.35
N ILE A 9 17.41 -34.58 -23.04
CA ILE A 9 18.27 -35.30 -22.11
C ILE A 9 17.40 -36.30 -21.35
N ASP A 10 17.57 -37.59 -21.64
CA ASP A 10 16.88 -38.67 -20.94
C ASP A 10 17.68 -39.11 -19.71
N LEU A 11 17.12 -38.89 -18.52
CA LEU A 11 17.78 -39.24 -17.25
C LEU A 11 17.80 -40.73 -16.91
N GLU A 12 17.11 -41.58 -17.69
CA GLU A 12 17.18 -43.04 -17.59
C GLU A 12 18.22 -43.65 -18.53
N SER A 13 18.78 -42.86 -19.44
CA SER A 13 19.90 -43.30 -20.28
C SER A 13 21.17 -43.56 -19.45
N ASN A 14 22.15 -44.25 -20.03
CA ASN A 14 23.40 -44.47 -19.32
C ASN A 14 24.14 -43.14 -19.08
N PRO A 15 24.97 -43.04 -18.02
CA PRO A 15 25.62 -41.78 -17.66
C PRO A 15 26.51 -41.14 -18.75
N ASP A 16 27.14 -41.94 -19.62
CA ASP A 16 27.98 -41.42 -20.70
C ASP A 16 27.13 -40.71 -21.77
N ASP A 17 26.01 -41.31 -22.18
CA ASP A 17 25.08 -40.71 -23.13
C ASP A 17 24.46 -39.41 -22.57
N ILE A 18 24.14 -39.39 -21.28
CA ILE A 18 23.66 -38.18 -20.59
C ILE A 18 24.72 -37.08 -20.67
N ARG A 19 25.98 -37.38 -20.32
CA ARG A 19 27.09 -36.42 -20.36
C ARG A 19 27.31 -35.89 -21.78
N GLN A 20 27.35 -36.76 -22.77
CA GLN A 20 27.56 -36.38 -24.16
C GLN A 20 26.43 -35.48 -24.67
N SER A 21 25.19 -35.82 -24.34
CA SER A 21 24.02 -35.05 -24.75
C SER A 21 23.97 -33.69 -24.07
N LEU A 22 24.29 -33.61 -22.77
CA LEU A 22 24.39 -32.35 -22.03
C LEU A 22 25.50 -31.46 -22.58
N LEU A 23 26.70 -32.00 -22.79
CA LEU A 23 27.81 -31.26 -23.38
C LEU A 23 27.45 -30.68 -24.75
N LEU A 24 26.85 -31.50 -25.61
CA LEU A 24 26.42 -31.06 -26.94
C LEU A 24 25.36 -29.95 -26.82
N ALA A 25 24.33 -30.14 -26.00
CA ALA A 25 23.27 -29.14 -25.85
C ALA A 25 23.78 -27.81 -25.30
N CYS A 26 24.64 -27.84 -24.27
CA CYS A 26 25.23 -26.66 -23.64
C CYS A 26 26.22 -25.93 -24.56
N SER A 27 26.99 -26.65 -25.38
CA SER A 27 27.99 -26.06 -26.28
C SER A 27 27.44 -25.57 -27.63
N THR A 28 26.22 -25.95 -27.99
CA THR A 28 25.62 -25.62 -29.28
C THR A 28 24.35 -24.78 -29.13
N THR A 29 23.29 -25.39 -28.59
CA THR A 29 21.94 -24.82 -28.53
C THR A 29 21.77 -23.84 -27.37
N GLY A 30 22.45 -24.09 -26.26
CA GLY A 30 22.28 -23.36 -24.99
C GLY A 30 21.00 -23.70 -24.23
N PHE A 31 20.13 -24.55 -24.78
CA PHE A 31 18.85 -24.97 -24.21
C PHE A 31 18.58 -26.45 -24.53
N PHE A 32 17.86 -27.15 -23.65
CA PHE A 32 17.45 -28.54 -23.82
C PHE A 32 16.20 -28.84 -23.00
N TYR A 33 15.50 -29.92 -23.34
CA TYR A 33 14.50 -30.57 -22.50
C TYR A 33 15.14 -31.69 -21.70
N VAL A 34 14.53 -32.02 -20.56
CA VAL A 34 14.88 -33.19 -19.76
C VAL A 34 13.64 -34.08 -19.70
N THR A 35 13.80 -35.40 -19.81
CA THR A 35 12.73 -36.39 -19.65
C THR A 35 13.06 -37.36 -18.53
N ASN A 36 12.05 -38.11 -18.07
CA ASN A 36 12.19 -39.08 -16.97
C ASN A 36 12.74 -38.45 -15.68
N HIS A 37 12.35 -37.20 -15.42
CA HIS A 37 12.73 -36.44 -14.22
C HIS A 37 11.74 -36.61 -13.06
N GLY A 38 10.60 -37.27 -13.27
CA GLY A 38 9.64 -37.62 -12.21
C GLY A 38 8.74 -36.48 -11.70
N LEU A 39 8.74 -35.31 -12.36
CA LEU A 39 7.97 -34.12 -11.91
C LEU A 39 6.58 -34.01 -12.56
N ASP A 40 6.22 -34.87 -13.52
CA ASP A 40 5.01 -34.70 -14.35
C ASP A 40 3.72 -34.55 -13.53
N SER A 41 3.58 -35.36 -12.49
CA SER A 41 2.42 -35.31 -11.58
C SER A 41 2.39 -34.01 -10.77
N LEU A 42 3.52 -33.63 -10.16
CA LEU A 42 3.61 -32.39 -9.37
C LEU A 42 3.41 -31.15 -10.25
N GLN A 43 3.99 -31.13 -11.45
CA GLN A 43 3.82 -30.05 -12.41
C GLN A 43 2.35 -29.87 -12.79
N SER A 44 1.63 -30.96 -13.06
CA SER A 44 0.20 -30.93 -13.38
C SER A 44 -0.63 -30.37 -12.23
N GLN A 45 -0.33 -30.78 -10.99
CA GLN A 45 -1.01 -30.27 -9.80
C GLN A 45 -0.69 -28.80 -9.53
N MET A 46 0.58 -28.39 -9.69
CA MET A 46 1.00 -26.98 -9.61
C MET A 46 0.28 -26.11 -10.64
N PHE A 47 0.09 -26.60 -11.88
CA PHE A 47 -0.71 -25.89 -12.89
C PHE A 47 -2.18 -25.78 -12.52
N SER A 48 -2.79 -26.83 -11.95
CA SER A 48 -4.18 -26.78 -11.49
C SER A 48 -4.35 -25.74 -10.40
N MET A 49 -3.49 -25.77 -9.37
CA MET A 49 -3.48 -24.80 -8.28
C MET A 49 -3.25 -23.37 -8.78
N ALA A 50 -2.31 -23.18 -9.70
CA ALA A 50 -2.07 -21.89 -10.33
C ALA A 50 -3.30 -21.39 -11.10
N LYS A 51 -3.97 -22.29 -11.84
CA LYS A 51 -5.20 -21.96 -12.57
C LYS A 51 -6.29 -21.50 -11.63
N GLU A 52 -6.52 -22.21 -10.53
CA GLU A 52 -7.48 -21.82 -9.50
C GLU A 52 -7.16 -20.44 -8.93
N PHE A 53 -5.89 -20.16 -8.59
CA PHE A 53 -5.46 -18.84 -8.14
C PHE A 53 -5.73 -17.74 -9.18
N PHE A 54 -5.40 -17.96 -10.45
CA PHE A 54 -5.60 -16.95 -11.50
C PHE A 54 -7.08 -16.76 -11.89
N HIS A 55 -7.96 -17.71 -11.55
CA HIS A 55 -9.42 -17.57 -11.69
C HIS A 55 -10.05 -16.70 -10.58
N LEU A 56 -9.32 -16.41 -9.49
CA LEU A 56 -9.81 -15.51 -8.46
C LEU A 56 -10.08 -14.10 -9.04
N PRO A 57 -11.04 -13.36 -8.47
CA PRO A 57 -11.24 -11.95 -8.78
C PRO A 57 -9.94 -11.14 -8.68
N LEU A 58 -9.78 -10.13 -9.54
CA LEU A 58 -8.54 -9.35 -9.61
C LEU A 58 -8.18 -8.68 -8.28
N ASP A 59 -9.19 -8.18 -7.58
CA ASP A 59 -9.14 -7.59 -6.25
C ASP A 59 -8.55 -8.57 -5.21
N GLU A 60 -8.98 -9.83 -5.19
CA GLU A 60 -8.39 -10.86 -4.32
C GLU A 60 -6.93 -11.15 -4.68
N LYS A 61 -6.59 -11.22 -5.97
CA LYS A 61 -5.20 -11.43 -6.41
C LYS A 61 -4.29 -10.25 -6.05
N LEU A 62 -4.82 -9.01 -6.09
CA LEU A 62 -4.07 -7.79 -5.81
C LEU A 62 -3.71 -7.64 -4.33
N LEU A 63 -4.40 -8.30 -3.39
CA LEU A 63 -4.00 -8.36 -1.97
C LEU A 63 -2.58 -8.90 -1.79
N TYR A 64 -2.11 -9.70 -2.74
CA TYR A 64 -0.81 -10.34 -2.72
C TYR A 64 0.15 -9.72 -3.74
N SER A 65 -0.05 -8.46 -4.14
CA SER A 65 0.74 -7.78 -5.17
C SER A 65 2.25 -7.87 -4.93
N LEU A 66 3.01 -8.05 -6.01
CA LEU A 66 4.46 -8.26 -5.94
C LEU A 66 5.13 -7.09 -5.20
N ASN A 67 5.80 -7.41 -4.10
CA ASN A 67 6.65 -6.52 -3.33
C ASN A 67 8.03 -6.43 -4.05
N THR A 68 8.48 -5.22 -4.37
CA THR A 68 9.73 -5.00 -5.11
C THR A 68 10.98 -5.21 -4.25
N ALA A 69 10.87 -5.10 -2.92
CA ALA A 69 11.97 -5.34 -1.99
C ALA A 69 12.17 -6.84 -1.71
N SER A 70 11.08 -7.61 -1.59
CA SER A 70 11.16 -9.07 -1.40
C SER A 70 11.10 -9.88 -2.69
N TYR A 71 10.74 -9.27 -3.82
CA TYR A 71 10.58 -9.91 -5.13
C TYR A 71 9.59 -11.10 -5.14
N GLN A 72 8.59 -11.04 -4.25
CA GLN A 72 7.57 -12.07 -4.01
C GLN A 72 6.18 -11.51 -4.29
N GLY A 73 5.26 -12.35 -4.79
CA GLY A 73 3.83 -12.03 -4.93
C GLY A 73 3.30 -11.93 -6.37
N TYR A 74 2.09 -11.42 -6.49
CA TYR A 74 1.29 -11.31 -7.71
C TYR A 74 1.74 -10.18 -8.66
N LEU A 75 1.98 -10.55 -9.90
CA LEU A 75 2.31 -9.68 -11.02
C LEU A 75 1.08 -9.50 -11.89
N ARG A 76 0.54 -8.28 -11.92
CA ARG A 76 -0.57 -7.93 -12.81
C ARG A 76 -0.12 -7.86 -14.27
N ILE A 77 -1.06 -8.15 -15.18
CA ILE A 77 -0.94 -7.89 -16.62
C ILE A 77 -0.38 -6.49 -16.89
N GLY A 78 0.66 -6.46 -17.74
CA GLY A 78 1.35 -5.27 -18.18
C GLY A 78 2.30 -4.62 -17.18
N ARG A 79 2.62 -5.28 -16.05
CA ARG A 79 3.59 -4.75 -15.06
C ARG A 79 5.05 -5.00 -15.44
N GLU A 80 5.35 -6.10 -16.11
CA GLU A 80 6.70 -6.39 -16.62
C GLU A 80 6.76 -5.96 -18.10
N ASN A 81 7.81 -5.22 -18.47
CA ASN A 81 8.16 -4.97 -19.86
C ASN A 81 9.55 -5.55 -20.12
N LEU A 82 9.61 -6.66 -20.84
CA LEU A 82 10.86 -7.34 -21.18
C LEU A 82 11.49 -6.81 -22.48
N ASP A 83 10.77 -5.98 -23.23
CA ASP A 83 11.26 -5.32 -24.44
C ASP A 83 11.51 -3.83 -24.17
N SER A 84 12.78 -3.51 -23.87
CA SER A 84 13.24 -2.14 -23.65
C SER A 84 13.15 -1.28 -24.92
N SER A 85 13.02 -1.90 -26.10
CA SER A 85 12.95 -1.20 -27.39
C SER A 85 11.53 -0.75 -27.77
N ASN A 86 10.49 -1.33 -27.15
CA ASN A 86 9.10 -1.06 -27.52
C ASN A 86 8.18 -0.93 -26.30
N SER A 87 8.28 0.21 -25.62
CA SER A 87 7.54 0.56 -24.39
C SER A 87 6.00 0.59 -24.51
N LYS A 88 5.45 0.33 -25.70
CA LYS A 88 4.00 0.29 -25.96
C LYS A 88 3.40 -1.11 -25.90
N LEU A 89 4.21 -2.18 -25.98
CA LEU A 89 3.74 -3.56 -25.89
C LEU A 89 3.87 -4.03 -24.44
N MET A 90 2.83 -3.77 -23.65
CA MET A 90 2.73 -4.29 -22.28
C MET A 90 2.53 -5.81 -22.33
N ASP A 91 3.30 -6.56 -21.54
CA ASP A 91 3.29 -8.02 -21.55
C ASP A 91 1.91 -8.54 -21.11
N GLY A 92 1.27 -9.31 -21.99
CA GLY A 92 -0.12 -9.78 -21.88
C GLY A 92 -0.30 -10.93 -20.89
N LYS A 93 0.45 -10.93 -19.78
CA LYS A 93 0.52 -12.04 -18.82
C LYS A 93 0.39 -11.57 -17.39
N GLU A 94 -0.25 -12.37 -16.56
CA GLU A 94 -0.17 -12.26 -15.10
C GLU A 94 0.73 -13.35 -14.53
N GLY A 95 1.19 -13.17 -13.30
CA GLY A 95 2.03 -14.17 -12.65
C GLY A 95 2.02 -14.10 -11.12
N PHE A 96 2.62 -15.08 -10.47
CA PHE A 96 2.84 -15.09 -9.03
C PHE A 96 4.23 -15.66 -8.73
N LYS A 97 5.04 -14.96 -7.93
CA LYS A 97 6.36 -15.40 -7.51
C LYS A 97 6.31 -15.94 -6.09
N ILE A 98 6.73 -17.20 -5.92
CA ILE A 98 6.92 -17.88 -4.64
C ILE A 98 8.42 -18.11 -4.48
N ARG A 99 8.99 -17.76 -3.33
CA ARG A 99 10.40 -18.03 -3.00
C ARG A 99 10.49 -19.20 -2.05
N GLN A 100 11.63 -19.88 -2.10
CA GLN A 100 11.93 -20.97 -1.18
C GLN A 100 11.90 -20.51 0.29
N SER A 101 12.33 -19.29 0.59
CA SER A 101 12.24 -18.70 1.95
C SER A 101 10.81 -18.42 2.41
N ASP A 102 9.84 -18.38 1.49
CA ASP A 102 8.42 -18.23 1.84
C ASP A 102 7.84 -19.55 2.39
N LEU A 103 8.54 -20.67 2.21
CA LEU A 103 8.15 -21.99 2.75
C LEU A 103 8.39 -22.12 4.27
N ILE A 104 8.86 -21.04 4.93
CA ILE A 104 9.03 -20.99 6.38
C ILE A 104 7.72 -20.58 7.07
N ASN A 105 6.89 -19.75 6.41
CA ASN A 105 5.63 -19.28 6.96
C ASN A 105 4.53 -19.27 5.90
N LYS A 106 3.69 -20.32 5.93
CA LYS A 106 2.56 -20.47 5.01
C LYS A 106 1.55 -19.32 5.08
N ASP A 107 1.41 -18.64 6.21
CA ASP A 107 0.39 -17.61 6.43
C ASP A 107 0.65 -16.33 5.60
N MET A 108 1.84 -16.20 5.02
CA MET A 108 2.22 -15.11 4.12
C MET A 108 1.79 -15.35 2.66
N LEU A 109 1.29 -16.54 2.34
CA LEU A 109 0.83 -16.90 0.99
C LEU A 109 -0.70 -16.77 0.87
N PRO A 110 -1.23 -16.56 -0.34
CA PRO A 110 -2.65 -16.71 -0.64
C PRO A 110 -3.28 -17.95 0.01
N ASN A 111 -4.53 -17.82 0.48
CA ASN A 111 -5.26 -18.92 1.15
C ASN A 111 -5.21 -20.24 0.36
N ILE A 112 -5.27 -20.15 -0.96
CA ILE A 112 -5.15 -21.32 -1.84
C ILE A 112 -3.78 -21.99 -1.74
N PHE A 113 -2.69 -21.25 -1.62
CA PHE A 113 -1.32 -21.77 -1.47
C PHE A 113 -1.00 -22.15 -0.02
N SER A 114 -1.62 -21.49 0.97
CA SER A 114 -1.39 -21.75 2.40
C SER A 114 -2.23 -22.90 2.97
N HIS A 115 -3.24 -23.38 2.23
CA HIS A 115 -3.95 -24.62 2.55
C HIS A 115 -2.95 -25.79 2.66
N GLU A 116 -3.10 -26.64 3.68
CA GLU A 116 -2.05 -27.58 4.09
C GLU A 116 -1.58 -28.52 2.97
N GLU A 117 -2.51 -29.06 2.18
CA GLU A 117 -2.19 -29.94 1.06
C GLU A 117 -1.44 -29.20 -0.06
N ASN A 118 -1.88 -27.99 -0.39
CA ASN A 118 -1.27 -27.17 -1.44
C ASN A 118 0.11 -26.65 -1.02
N PHE A 119 0.28 -26.29 0.24
CA PHE A 119 1.56 -25.88 0.78
C PHE A 119 2.58 -27.03 0.75
N LYS A 120 2.17 -28.25 1.14
CA LYS A 120 3.01 -29.46 1.01
C LYS A 120 3.38 -29.76 -0.44
N LEU A 121 2.43 -29.61 -1.36
CA LEU A 121 2.66 -29.77 -2.80
C LEU A 121 3.70 -28.75 -3.31
N ILE A 122 3.60 -27.48 -2.92
CA ILE A 122 4.59 -26.46 -3.28
C ILE A 122 5.97 -26.84 -2.72
N GLU A 123 6.07 -27.22 -1.44
CA GLU A 123 7.35 -27.63 -0.84
C GLU A 123 7.96 -28.83 -1.58
N GLN A 124 7.16 -29.86 -1.87
CA GLN A 124 7.60 -31.03 -2.63
C GLN A 124 8.09 -30.67 -4.02
N PHE A 125 7.39 -29.77 -4.71
CA PHE A 125 7.79 -29.29 -6.03
C PHE A 125 9.14 -28.55 -5.98
N PHE A 126 9.34 -27.65 -5.01
CA PHE A 126 10.63 -26.98 -4.83
C PHE A 126 11.77 -27.97 -4.56
N ARG A 127 11.55 -28.96 -3.68
CA ARG A 127 12.56 -29.98 -3.34
C ARG A 127 12.94 -30.83 -4.54
N GLN A 128 11.96 -31.35 -5.29
CA GLN A 128 12.27 -32.19 -6.45
C GLN A 128 12.91 -31.40 -7.60
N CYS A 129 12.52 -30.14 -7.82
CA CYS A 129 13.23 -29.28 -8.76
C CYS A 129 14.68 -29.02 -8.32
N TYR A 130 14.90 -28.83 -7.02
CA TYR A 130 16.24 -28.66 -6.46
C TYR A 130 17.11 -29.92 -6.67
N ASP A 131 16.58 -31.10 -6.33
CA ASP A 131 17.29 -32.38 -6.48
C ASP A 131 17.65 -32.64 -7.95
N LEU A 132 16.73 -32.34 -8.88
CA LEU A 132 16.98 -32.39 -10.32
C LEU A 132 18.13 -31.45 -10.72
N CYS A 133 18.12 -30.20 -10.26
CA CYS A 133 19.18 -29.24 -10.54
C CYS A 133 20.53 -29.71 -9.97
N MET A 134 20.56 -30.26 -8.75
CA MET A 134 21.80 -30.79 -8.16
C MET A 134 22.37 -31.94 -8.98
N ARG A 135 21.52 -32.88 -9.41
CA ARG A 135 21.94 -33.98 -10.30
C ARG A 135 22.52 -33.47 -11.62
N LEU A 136 21.89 -32.48 -12.24
CA LEU A 136 22.41 -31.87 -13.48
C LEU A 136 23.73 -31.13 -13.24
N PHE A 137 23.89 -30.46 -12.11
CA PHE A 137 25.12 -29.80 -11.72
C PHE A 137 26.30 -30.76 -11.51
N GLU A 138 26.05 -31.95 -10.96
CA GLU A 138 27.07 -33.00 -10.85
C GLU A 138 27.55 -33.46 -12.24
N TYR A 139 26.62 -33.72 -13.16
CA TYR A 139 27.00 -34.03 -14.56
C TYR A 139 27.79 -32.90 -15.23
N LEU A 140 27.40 -31.64 -15.01
CA LEU A 140 28.12 -30.49 -15.55
C LEU A 140 29.53 -30.35 -14.95
N ALA A 141 29.69 -30.61 -13.65
CA ALA A 141 31.01 -30.62 -13.01
C ALA A 141 31.93 -31.68 -13.61
N GLU A 142 31.41 -32.90 -13.83
CA GLU A 142 32.14 -33.97 -14.52
C GLU A 142 32.54 -33.58 -15.95
N ILE A 143 31.60 -33.03 -16.73
CA ILE A 143 31.85 -32.57 -18.11
C ILE A 143 32.96 -31.52 -18.16
N PHE A 144 32.95 -30.58 -17.21
CA PHE A 144 33.98 -29.53 -17.11
C PHE A 144 35.28 -30.01 -16.46
N GLN A 145 35.33 -31.25 -15.98
CA GLN A 145 36.49 -31.83 -15.28
C GLN A 145 36.94 -31.00 -14.08
N ILE A 146 35.96 -30.53 -13.31
CA ILE A 146 36.16 -29.80 -12.05
C ILE A 146 35.65 -30.64 -10.88
N ASP A 147 35.86 -30.17 -9.64
CA ASP A 147 35.38 -30.85 -8.44
C ASP A 147 33.88 -31.12 -8.53
N GLN A 148 33.47 -32.35 -8.22
CA GLN A 148 32.09 -32.83 -8.38
C GLN A 148 31.08 -31.97 -7.60
N ASP A 149 31.49 -31.44 -6.45
CA ASP A 149 30.67 -30.59 -5.59
C ASP A 149 30.81 -29.08 -5.89
N TYR A 150 31.55 -28.70 -6.94
CA TYR A 150 31.83 -27.28 -7.23
C TYR A 150 30.56 -26.45 -7.34
N PHE A 151 29.53 -26.95 -8.03
CA PHE A 151 28.26 -26.23 -8.19
C PHE A 151 27.31 -26.48 -7.02
N THR A 152 27.18 -27.72 -6.56
CA THR A 152 26.24 -28.10 -5.49
C THR A 152 26.59 -27.42 -4.16
N SER A 153 27.89 -27.25 -3.86
CA SER A 153 28.37 -26.52 -2.68
C SER A 153 27.98 -25.04 -2.65
N LYS A 154 27.73 -24.43 -3.82
CA LYS A 154 27.31 -23.02 -3.96
C LYS A 154 25.79 -22.82 -3.95
N HIS A 155 25.03 -23.90 -4.13
CA HIS A 155 23.57 -23.87 -4.22
C HIS A 155 22.96 -24.70 -3.09
N LYS A 156 23.44 -24.54 -1.86
CA LYS A 156 22.89 -25.28 -0.71
C LYS A 156 21.47 -24.83 -0.41
N TRP A 157 20.58 -25.80 -0.15
CA TRP A 157 19.17 -25.55 0.16
C TRP A 157 18.94 -24.52 1.27
N ASP A 158 19.77 -24.50 2.31
CA ASP A 158 19.62 -23.63 3.49
C ASP A 158 20.33 -22.26 3.36
N LYS A 159 20.78 -21.88 2.15
CA LYS A 159 21.52 -20.63 1.90
C LYS A 159 20.80 -19.72 0.90
N GLU A 160 20.91 -18.41 1.14
CA GLU A 160 20.43 -17.38 0.21
C GLU A 160 21.52 -17.01 -0.81
N PRO A 161 21.15 -16.62 -2.06
CA PRO A 161 19.78 -16.52 -2.56
C PRO A 161 19.16 -17.88 -2.88
N GLY A 162 17.96 -18.13 -2.34
CA GLY A 162 17.20 -19.36 -2.58
C GLY A 162 16.51 -19.42 -3.95
N ALA A 163 15.89 -20.55 -4.25
CA ALA A 163 15.13 -20.74 -5.50
C ALA A 163 13.83 -19.91 -5.53
N VAL A 164 13.35 -19.60 -6.74
CA VAL A 164 12.07 -18.91 -6.97
C VAL A 164 11.25 -19.66 -8.01
N VAL A 165 10.01 -19.97 -7.69
CA VAL A 165 9.01 -20.50 -8.64
C VAL A 165 8.12 -19.35 -9.09
N LYS A 166 7.95 -19.21 -10.41
CA LYS A 166 7.06 -18.22 -11.01
C LYS A 166 5.92 -18.91 -11.73
N LEU A 167 4.72 -18.77 -11.18
CA LEU A 167 3.48 -19.17 -11.84
C LEU A 167 3.10 -18.10 -12.86
N LEU A 168 2.69 -18.48 -14.06
CA LEU A 168 2.36 -17.57 -15.15
C LEU A 168 1.03 -17.96 -15.80
N HIS A 169 0.22 -16.97 -16.12
CA HIS A 169 -1.01 -17.14 -16.88
C HIS A 169 -1.07 -16.10 -18.00
N TYR A 170 -1.34 -16.57 -19.22
CA TYR A 170 -1.50 -15.75 -20.42
C TYR A 170 -2.98 -15.80 -20.82
N PRO A 171 -3.77 -14.75 -20.55
CA PRO A 171 -5.16 -14.72 -20.96
C PRO A 171 -5.31 -14.74 -22.49
N PRO A 172 -6.41 -15.30 -23.02
CA PRO A 172 -6.67 -15.28 -24.45
C PRO A 172 -6.79 -13.85 -24.97
N ILE A 173 -6.04 -13.54 -26.02
CA ILE A 173 -6.07 -12.25 -26.71
C ILE A 173 -7.06 -12.38 -27.88
N ASN A 174 -8.23 -11.73 -27.80
CA ASN A 174 -9.15 -11.66 -28.94
C ASN A 174 -8.49 -10.86 -30.08
N GLN A 175 -8.23 -11.53 -31.21
CA GLN A 175 -7.46 -10.98 -32.35
C GLN A 175 -8.09 -9.75 -33.03
N THR A 176 -9.33 -9.38 -32.70
CA THR A 176 -10.01 -8.17 -33.20
C THR A 176 -9.74 -6.90 -32.38
N GLU A 177 -9.01 -6.99 -31.27
CA GLU A 177 -8.97 -5.93 -30.25
C GLU A 177 -7.64 -5.19 -30.11
N GLN A 178 -6.78 -5.22 -31.14
CA GLN A 178 -5.42 -4.70 -31.00
C GLN A 178 -5.28 -3.17 -30.89
N ASN A 179 -6.33 -2.34 -31.01
CA ASN A 179 -6.16 -0.89 -30.83
C ASN A 179 -7.35 -0.04 -30.31
N THR A 180 -8.53 -0.61 -29.99
CA THR A 180 -9.72 0.20 -29.64
C THR A 180 -10.37 -0.11 -28.30
N ASN A 181 -10.04 -1.23 -27.65
CA ASN A 181 -10.83 -1.70 -26.50
C ASN A 181 -10.41 -1.17 -25.13
N VAL A 182 -9.15 -0.76 -24.92
CA VAL A 182 -8.74 -0.27 -23.60
C VAL A 182 -9.43 1.05 -23.24
N THR A 183 -9.68 1.94 -24.22
CA THR A 183 -10.35 3.23 -23.99
C THR A 183 -11.87 3.06 -23.83
N ARG A 184 -12.47 2.11 -24.56
CA ARG A 184 -13.92 1.86 -24.53
C ARG A 184 -14.34 1.03 -23.30
N ALA A 185 -13.51 0.06 -22.90
CA ALA A 185 -13.67 -0.69 -21.65
C ALA A 185 -13.51 0.23 -20.43
N LYS A 186 -12.50 1.12 -20.41
CA LYS A 186 -12.36 2.15 -19.36
C LYS A 186 -13.59 3.06 -19.24
N LYS A 187 -14.23 3.43 -20.35
CA LYS A 187 -15.43 4.28 -20.36
C LYS A 187 -16.67 3.52 -19.89
N LYS A 188 -16.83 2.26 -20.31
CA LYS A 188 -17.92 1.38 -19.86
C LYS A 188 -17.83 1.08 -18.36
N TRP A 189 -16.64 0.72 -17.88
CA TRP A 189 -16.38 0.44 -16.46
C TRP A 189 -16.53 1.67 -15.59
N ARG A 190 -16.12 2.86 -16.06
CA ARG A 190 -16.42 4.12 -15.37
C ARG A 190 -17.92 4.27 -15.17
N ASN A 191 -18.72 4.08 -16.20
CA ASN A 191 -20.15 4.30 -16.11
C ASN A 191 -20.83 3.25 -15.21
N GLU A 192 -20.42 1.98 -15.27
CA GLU A 192 -20.95 0.90 -14.40
C GLU A 192 -20.58 1.10 -12.93
N ALA A 193 -19.36 1.59 -12.63
CA ALA A 193 -18.95 1.93 -11.27
C ALA A 193 -19.75 3.12 -10.70
N HIS A 194 -19.98 4.18 -11.49
CA HIS A 194 -20.83 5.29 -11.07
C HIS A 194 -22.27 4.82 -10.79
N ASP A 195 -22.85 4.00 -11.67
CA ASP A 195 -24.23 3.52 -11.55
C ASP A 195 -24.44 2.60 -10.33
N THR A 196 -23.44 1.77 -10.00
CA THR A 196 -23.45 0.88 -8.82
C THR A 196 -23.32 1.66 -7.52
N ILE A 197 -22.44 2.66 -7.51
CA ILE A 197 -22.24 3.56 -6.36
C ILE A 197 -23.49 4.40 -6.13
N ASP A 198 -24.13 4.90 -7.19
CA ASP A 198 -25.38 5.65 -7.09
C ASP A 198 -26.54 4.79 -6.58
N LYS A 199 -26.65 3.51 -6.99
CA LYS A 199 -27.66 2.57 -6.46
C LYS A 199 -27.42 2.21 -5.00
N PHE A 200 -26.17 1.95 -4.62
CA PHE A 200 -25.80 1.69 -3.22
C PHE A 200 -26.06 2.90 -2.33
N TYR A 201 -25.67 4.11 -2.79
CA TYR A 201 -25.93 5.38 -2.13
C TYR A 201 -27.42 5.60 -1.91
N LYS A 202 -28.25 5.44 -2.95
CA LYS A 202 -29.69 5.67 -2.87
C LYS A 202 -30.36 4.70 -1.89
N SER A 203 -29.97 3.43 -1.92
CA SER A 203 -30.44 2.41 -0.99
C SER A 203 -30.10 2.74 0.47
N LYS A 204 -28.84 3.11 0.76
CA LYS A 204 -28.39 3.43 2.12
C LYS A 204 -28.93 4.78 2.60
N HIS A 205 -29.01 5.78 1.74
CA HIS A 205 -29.62 7.07 2.04
C HIS A 205 -31.09 6.91 2.43
N ASP A 206 -31.88 6.17 1.66
CA ASP A 206 -33.31 5.97 1.94
C ASP A 206 -33.55 5.14 3.21
N GLU A 207 -32.69 4.15 3.50
CA GLU A 207 -32.68 3.37 4.74
C GLU A 207 -32.38 4.24 5.98
N TYR A 208 -31.36 5.10 5.89
CA TYR A 208 -30.96 6.01 6.98
C TYR A 208 -31.99 7.12 7.21
N ILE A 209 -32.54 7.73 6.16
CA ILE A 209 -33.58 8.75 6.27
C ILE A 209 -34.85 8.18 6.89
N ARG A 210 -35.23 6.96 6.52
CA ARG A 210 -36.39 6.27 7.11
C ARG A 210 -36.17 6.04 8.60
N THR A 211 -35.02 5.49 8.98
CA THR A 211 -34.67 5.23 10.38
C THR A 211 -34.57 6.51 11.21
N ALA A 212 -33.98 7.57 10.67
CA ALA A 212 -33.89 8.87 11.34
C ALA A 212 -35.26 9.53 11.53
N LYS A 213 -36.18 9.40 10.56
CA LYS A 213 -37.56 9.89 10.69
C LYS A 213 -38.36 9.07 11.70
N GLU A 214 -38.19 7.75 11.76
CA GLU A 214 -38.82 6.88 12.75
C GLU A 214 -38.35 7.25 14.18
N ILE A 215 -37.04 7.47 14.36
CA ILE A 215 -36.45 7.92 15.64
C ILE A 215 -36.92 9.32 16.02
N LEU A 216 -36.93 10.27 15.08
CA LEU A 216 -37.39 11.64 15.35
C LEU A 216 -38.88 11.66 15.73
N HIS A 217 -39.70 10.86 15.05
CA HIS A 217 -41.12 10.74 15.35
C HIS A 217 -41.35 10.21 16.76
N SER A 218 -40.67 9.12 17.16
CA SER A 218 -40.81 8.54 18.50
C SER A 218 -40.37 9.50 19.61
N LEU A 219 -39.35 10.32 19.35
CA LEU A 219 -38.83 11.32 20.29
C LEU A 219 -39.75 12.54 20.44
N THR A 220 -40.46 12.94 19.38
CA THR A 220 -41.39 14.08 19.41
C THR A 220 -42.77 13.77 20.02
N SER A 221 -43.12 12.48 20.10
CA SER A 221 -44.35 12.00 20.78
C SER A 221 -44.19 11.81 22.29
N ASP A 222 -42.97 11.93 22.81
CA ASP A 222 -42.69 11.87 24.25
C ASP A 222 -42.76 13.28 24.86
N HIS A 223 -43.90 13.59 25.50
CA HIS A 223 -44.21 14.94 25.99
C HIS A 223 -43.37 15.38 27.21
N ASP A 224 -42.60 14.47 27.81
CA ASP A 224 -41.72 14.73 28.96
C ASP A 224 -40.24 14.89 28.56
N ALA A 225 -39.91 14.76 27.27
CA ALA A 225 -38.53 14.93 26.79
C ALA A 225 -38.06 16.38 26.95
N SER A 226 -36.93 16.57 27.66
CA SER A 226 -36.37 17.90 27.88
C SER A 226 -35.91 18.55 26.57
N LYS A 227 -36.00 19.88 26.51
CA LYS A 227 -35.63 20.66 25.32
C LYS A 227 -34.18 20.38 24.87
N ASP A 228 -33.28 20.20 25.83
CA ASP A 228 -31.86 19.88 25.57
C ASP A 228 -31.68 18.50 24.93
N TYR A 229 -32.52 17.52 25.29
CA TYR A 229 -32.49 16.18 24.69
C TYR A 229 -33.03 16.18 23.26
N LEU A 230 -34.09 16.96 22.99
CA LEU A 230 -34.63 17.16 21.64
C LEU A 230 -33.65 17.91 20.74
N ASP A 231 -32.91 18.89 21.28
CA ASP A 231 -31.92 19.65 20.53
C ASP A 231 -30.63 18.83 20.29
N TRP A 232 -30.25 17.95 21.24
CA TRP A 232 -29.19 16.95 21.02
C TRP A 232 -29.57 15.93 19.93
N ALA A 233 -30.80 15.41 19.93
CA ALA A 233 -31.26 14.47 18.90
C ALA A 233 -31.31 15.11 17.50
N LYS A 234 -31.75 16.37 17.40
CA LYS A 234 -31.68 17.15 16.15
C LYS A 234 -30.23 17.35 15.70
N TYR A 235 -29.32 17.66 16.63
CA TYR A 235 -27.90 17.81 16.36
C TYR A 235 -27.27 16.51 15.84
N VAL A 236 -27.60 15.35 16.43
CA VAL A 236 -27.11 14.04 15.97
C VAL A 236 -27.63 13.72 14.56
N ILE A 237 -28.92 13.96 14.28
CA ILE A 237 -29.49 13.79 12.93
C ILE A 237 -28.83 14.75 11.93
N GLN A 238 -28.55 15.99 12.33
CA GLN A 238 -27.87 16.99 11.51
C GLN A 238 -26.40 16.64 11.26
N SER A 239 -25.70 16.04 12.24
CA SER A 239 -24.36 15.47 12.08
C SER A 239 -24.35 14.22 11.19
N ILE A 240 -25.38 13.37 11.22
CA ILE A 240 -25.52 12.23 10.30
C ILE A 240 -25.75 12.74 8.87
N HIS A 241 -26.59 13.77 8.68
CA HIS A 241 -26.72 14.46 7.39
C HIS A 241 -25.39 15.06 6.92
N GLN A 242 -24.62 15.67 7.83
CA GLN A 242 -23.31 16.25 7.55
C GLN A 242 -22.27 15.20 7.16
N GLN A 243 -22.31 14.00 7.76
CA GLN A 243 -21.45 12.86 7.39
C GLN A 243 -21.84 12.24 6.04
N LEU A 244 -23.13 12.26 5.68
CA LEU A 244 -23.61 11.88 4.35
C LEU A 244 -23.18 12.91 3.27
N ASP A 245 -23.16 14.19 3.61
CA ASP A 245 -22.64 15.28 2.76
C ASP A 245 -21.09 15.27 2.66
N GLU A 246 -20.38 14.86 3.73
CA GLU A 246 -18.93 14.57 3.69
C GLU A 246 -18.63 13.42 2.71
N PHE A 247 -19.55 12.47 2.52
CA PHE A 247 -19.43 11.43 1.50
C PHE A 247 -19.65 11.93 0.06
N GLU A 248 -20.47 12.97 -0.16
CA GLU A 248 -20.52 13.73 -1.43
C GLU A 248 -19.19 14.46 -1.68
N GLN A 249 -18.52 14.95 -0.64
CA GLN A 249 -17.15 15.46 -0.76
C GLN A 249 -16.14 14.36 -1.11
N VAL A 250 -16.28 13.15 -0.56
CA VAL A 250 -15.49 11.97 -0.99
C VAL A 250 -15.77 11.64 -2.47
N LYS A 251 -17.02 11.75 -2.94
CA LYS A 251 -17.43 11.62 -4.36
C LYS A 251 -16.71 12.66 -5.25
N LEU A 252 -16.60 13.90 -4.76
CA LEU A 252 -15.91 15.00 -5.45
C LEU A 252 -14.39 14.86 -5.42
N ILE A 253 -13.83 14.38 -4.31
CA ILE A 253 -12.40 14.05 -4.11
C ILE A 253 -11.99 12.90 -5.05
N PHE A 254 -12.78 11.82 -5.13
CA PHE A 254 -12.53 10.71 -6.06
C PHE A 254 -12.65 11.13 -7.53
N SER A 255 -13.56 12.05 -7.86
CA SER A 255 -13.67 12.59 -9.22
C SER A 255 -12.47 13.45 -9.66
N ARG A 256 -11.60 13.87 -8.72
CA ARG A 256 -10.58 14.92 -8.93
C ARG A 256 -9.18 14.63 -8.34
N LEU A 257 -8.95 13.48 -7.70
CA LEU A 257 -7.65 13.13 -7.11
C LEU A 257 -6.56 12.92 -8.16
N LYS A 258 -5.79 13.95 -8.51
CA LYS A 258 -4.47 13.78 -9.14
C LYS A 258 -3.38 13.78 -8.06
N ILE A 259 -2.83 12.61 -7.76
CA ILE A 259 -1.59 12.44 -6.98
C ILE A 259 -0.53 11.92 -7.97
N GLY A 260 0.20 12.83 -8.62
CA GLY A 260 1.16 12.45 -9.69
C GLY A 260 0.55 11.51 -10.76
N ASN A 261 1.34 10.55 -11.28
CA ASN A 261 0.90 9.57 -12.29
C ASN A 261 0.00 8.44 -11.73
N TYR A 262 -0.39 8.47 -10.45
CA TYR A 262 -1.23 7.45 -9.83
C TYR A 262 -2.51 8.08 -9.27
N LEU A 263 -3.59 8.06 -10.06
CA LEU A 263 -4.94 8.22 -9.52
C LEU A 263 -5.35 6.92 -8.82
N ILE A 264 -5.70 6.97 -7.54
CA ILE A 264 -6.60 5.95 -6.95
C ILE A 264 -8.00 6.23 -7.53
N ASN A 265 -8.22 5.72 -8.74
CA ASN A 265 -9.49 5.80 -9.48
C ASN A 265 -10.42 4.61 -9.15
N ASP A 266 -10.18 3.93 -8.05
CA ASP A 266 -10.82 2.67 -7.71
C ASP A 266 -11.45 2.75 -6.31
N PRO A 267 -12.78 2.95 -6.21
CA PRO A 267 -13.52 2.96 -4.96
C PRO A 267 -13.40 1.67 -4.14
N SER A 268 -12.99 0.54 -4.76
CA SER A 268 -12.69 -0.71 -4.04
C SER A 268 -11.35 -0.68 -3.29
N ARG A 269 -10.51 0.34 -3.53
CA ARG A 269 -9.25 0.60 -2.79
C ARG A 269 -9.43 1.59 -1.64
N ILE A 270 -10.67 1.96 -1.30
CA ILE A 270 -10.96 2.57 0.00
C ILE A 270 -10.75 1.46 1.04
N PHE A 271 -9.56 1.38 1.61
CA PHE A 271 -9.30 0.50 2.74
C PHE A 271 -9.95 1.11 3.98
N ASP A 272 -11.00 0.46 4.50
CA ASP A 272 -11.60 0.81 5.78
C ASP A 272 -10.68 0.29 6.90
N LEU A 273 -9.62 1.04 7.17
CA LEU A 273 -8.62 0.73 8.19
C LEU A 273 -9.17 1.08 9.58
N LYS A 274 -9.99 0.18 10.13
CA LYS A 274 -10.49 0.31 11.50
C LYS A 274 -9.45 -0.18 12.49
N PHE A 275 -8.65 0.75 13.02
CA PHE A 275 -7.87 0.49 14.22
C PHE A 275 -8.83 0.36 15.40
N HIS A 276 -8.94 -0.82 16.01
CA HIS A 276 -9.64 -0.96 17.27
C HIS A 276 -8.91 -0.10 18.32
N SER A 277 -9.51 1.02 18.73
CA SER A 277 -9.06 1.76 19.89
C SER A 277 -9.19 0.84 21.10
N SER A 278 -8.06 0.39 21.64
CA SER A 278 -8.05 -0.11 23.01
C SER A 278 -8.56 1.01 23.92
N PRO A 279 -9.35 0.73 24.98
CA PRO A 279 -9.87 1.75 25.89
C PRO A 279 -8.79 2.65 26.51
N ASN A 280 -7.51 2.26 26.41
CA ASN A 280 -6.36 3.00 26.93
C ASN A 280 -5.69 3.98 25.94
N TYR A 281 -6.08 4.00 24.65
CA TYR A 281 -5.41 4.84 23.64
C TYR A 281 -6.41 5.51 22.69
N SER A 282 -6.38 6.85 22.63
CA SER A 282 -7.07 7.65 21.63
C SER A 282 -6.10 8.01 20.50
N TRP A 283 -6.38 7.59 19.26
CA TRP A 283 -5.64 8.01 18.07
C TRP A 283 -6.11 9.41 17.65
N LYS A 284 -5.20 10.31 17.27
CA LYS A 284 -5.59 11.71 17.02
C LYS A 284 -4.91 12.40 15.85
N HIS A 285 -3.67 12.05 15.53
CA HIS A 285 -2.94 12.73 14.46
C HIS A 285 -2.32 11.73 13.50
N GLU A 286 -2.55 11.97 12.21
CA GLU A 286 -2.09 11.16 11.11
C GLU A 286 -1.43 12.02 10.03
N THR A 287 -0.42 11.44 9.38
CA THR A 287 0.18 12.00 8.17
C THR A 287 0.67 10.87 7.29
N CYS A 288 0.63 11.07 5.98
CA CYS A 288 1.21 10.14 5.03
C CYS A 288 2.17 10.84 4.07
N TYR A 289 3.18 10.12 3.64
CA TYR A 289 4.03 10.50 2.53
C TYR A 289 4.33 9.26 1.70
N ASP A 290 4.05 9.34 0.40
CA ASP A 290 4.15 8.23 -0.55
C ASP A 290 3.38 6.98 -0.07
N THR A 291 4.07 5.94 0.39
CA THR A 291 3.49 4.69 0.88
C THR A 291 3.50 4.56 2.41
N THR A 292 4.03 5.55 3.12
CA THR A 292 4.21 5.50 4.57
C THR A 292 3.13 6.33 5.29
N LEU A 293 2.54 5.76 6.33
CA LEU A 293 1.58 6.39 7.24
C LEU A 293 2.16 6.47 8.63
N PHE A 294 2.10 7.64 9.23
CA PHE A 294 2.44 7.86 10.63
C PHE A 294 1.16 8.15 11.40
N ILE A 295 0.99 7.50 12.55
CA ILE A 295 -0.15 7.72 13.45
C ILE A 295 0.38 7.96 14.86
N SER A 296 -0.16 8.95 15.56
CA SER A 296 0.16 9.21 16.98
C SER A 296 -1.06 9.08 17.89
N THR A 297 -0.80 8.72 19.15
CA THR A 297 -1.79 8.77 20.22
C THR A 297 -1.90 10.15 20.86
N PHE A 298 -3.08 10.45 21.40
CA PHE A 298 -3.34 11.59 22.27
C PHE A 298 -3.55 11.10 23.70
N SER A 299 -2.46 11.06 24.43
CA SER A 299 -2.38 10.61 25.83
C SER A 299 -1.18 11.30 26.49
N GLU A 300 -1.13 11.32 27.82
CA GLU A 300 0.02 11.85 28.59
C GLU A 300 1.37 11.19 28.22
N ASN A 301 1.34 10.02 27.59
CA ASN A 301 2.51 9.35 27.03
C ASN A 301 2.32 9.06 25.53
N PRO A 302 2.44 10.08 24.65
CA PRO A 302 2.21 9.88 23.22
C PRO A 302 3.26 8.93 22.62
N PHE A 303 2.83 8.04 21.72
CA PHE A 303 3.76 7.29 20.87
C PHE A 303 3.39 7.48 19.41
N ILE A 304 4.37 7.33 18.53
CA ILE A 304 4.18 7.37 17.08
C ILE A 304 4.42 5.98 16.52
N ILE A 305 3.53 5.54 15.63
CA ILE A 305 3.71 4.32 14.84
C ILE A 305 3.86 4.70 13.37
N GLU A 306 4.84 4.09 12.73
CA GLU A 306 5.02 4.10 11.28
C GLU A 306 4.43 2.82 10.68
N TYR A 307 3.60 2.97 9.66
CA TYR A 307 3.08 1.91 8.82
C TYR A 307 3.53 2.11 7.37
N THR A 308 3.84 1.04 6.67
CA THR A 308 3.78 1.03 5.20
C THR A 308 2.35 0.64 4.81
N ILE A 309 1.62 1.47 4.04
CA ILE A 309 0.24 1.18 3.60
C ILE A 309 0.22 0.33 2.33
N PHE A 310 1.18 0.55 1.42
CA PHE A 310 1.22 -0.10 0.11
C PHE A 310 2.49 -0.94 -0.07
N PRO A 311 2.39 -2.18 -0.58
CA PRO A 311 1.18 -2.84 -1.12
C PRO A 311 0.25 -3.47 -0.06
N SER A 312 0.69 -3.56 1.19
CA SER A 312 -0.08 -4.09 2.33
C SER A 312 0.32 -3.34 3.61
N ILE A 313 -0.61 -3.26 4.57
CA ILE A 313 -0.40 -2.52 5.82
C ILE A 313 0.56 -3.28 6.73
N HIS A 314 1.77 -2.76 6.90
CA HIS A 314 2.78 -3.32 7.79
C HIS A 314 3.21 -2.28 8.81
N LEU A 315 3.25 -2.66 10.09
CA LEU A 315 3.87 -1.84 11.12
C LEU A 315 5.39 -1.89 10.93
N ASN A 316 6.01 -0.76 10.61
CA ASN A 316 7.45 -0.64 10.43
C ASN A 316 8.15 -0.41 11.77
N LYS A 317 7.72 0.63 12.50
CA LYS A 317 8.44 1.14 13.66
C LYS A 317 7.49 1.78 14.66
N ARG A 318 7.87 1.72 15.94
CA ARG A 318 7.18 2.40 17.04
C ARG A 318 8.19 3.22 17.84
N TRP A 319 7.91 4.51 17.99
CA TRP A 319 8.68 5.40 18.87
C TRP A 319 7.92 5.64 20.17
N PRO A 320 8.50 5.28 21.33
CA PRO A 320 7.86 5.49 22.63
C PRO A 320 7.96 6.96 23.09
N SER A 321 7.05 7.36 23.99
CA SER A 321 6.95 8.72 24.52
C SER A 321 8.25 9.30 25.06
N LEU A 322 9.04 8.48 25.76
CA LEU A 322 10.33 8.87 26.36
C LEU A 322 11.33 9.46 25.34
N ILE A 323 11.15 9.20 24.05
CA ILE A 323 11.99 9.71 22.96
C ILE A 323 11.36 10.93 22.27
N ILE A 324 10.04 11.08 22.39
CA ILE A 324 9.24 12.04 21.61
C ILE A 324 8.94 13.31 22.42
N CYS A 325 8.44 13.16 23.64
CA CYS A 325 7.93 14.26 24.47
C CYS A 325 8.57 14.22 25.86
N LYS A 326 8.83 15.40 26.42
CA LYS A 326 9.19 15.57 27.83
C LYS A 326 7.93 15.47 28.70
N GLU A 327 8.12 15.55 30.01
CA GLU A 327 7.02 15.53 30.97
C GLU A 327 6.01 16.67 30.67
N ASN A 328 4.72 16.33 30.58
CA ASN A 328 3.60 17.22 30.26
C ASN A 328 3.56 17.75 28.81
N GLU A 329 4.34 17.16 27.91
CA GLU A 329 4.29 17.47 26.47
C GLU A 329 3.40 16.47 25.71
N VAL A 330 2.60 17.00 24.78
CA VAL A 330 1.72 16.23 23.90
C VAL A 330 1.89 16.64 22.44
N ILE A 331 1.70 15.69 21.53
CA ILE A 331 1.69 15.97 20.08
C ILE A 331 0.32 16.54 19.70
N SER A 332 0.31 17.73 19.10
CA SER A 332 -0.92 18.45 18.73
C SER A 332 -1.19 18.50 17.21
N ASP A 333 -0.18 18.24 16.39
CA ASP A 333 -0.28 17.95 14.96
C ASP A 333 1.02 17.29 14.46
N MET A 334 0.95 16.60 13.32
CA MET A 334 2.08 15.90 12.72
C MET A 334 2.02 15.95 11.18
N LYS A 335 3.16 16.20 10.53
CA LYS A 335 3.31 16.14 9.06
C LYS A 335 4.61 15.47 8.64
N SER A 336 4.52 14.64 7.60
CA SER A 336 5.65 13.90 7.01
C SER A 336 5.98 14.42 5.62
N ASN A 337 7.27 14.46 5.29
CA ASN A 337 7.75 14.49 3.91
C ASN A 337 8.73 13.33 3.67
N GLU A 338 9.48 13.35 2.57
CA GLU A 338 10.40 12.28 2.19
C GLU A 338 11.38 11.86 3.29
N ASN A 339 11.92 12.83 4.04
CA ASN A 339 13.03 12.58 4.96
C ASN A 339 12.72 12.94 6.42
N ASN A 340 11.75 13.81 6.64
CA ASN A 340 11.55 14.47 7.93
C ASN A 340 10.12 14.32 8.44
N LEU A 341 10.01 14.12 9.75
CA LEU A 341 8.77 14.20 10.51
C LEU A 341 8.74 15.52 11.26
N ARG A 342 7.69 16.29 11.05
CA ARG A 342 7.43 17.56 11.73
C ARG A 342 6.37 17.33 12.80
N LEU A 343 6.71 17.68 14.03
CA LEU A 343 5.86 17.50 15.21
C LEU A 343 5.55 18.87 15.78
N ILE A 344 4.27 19.18 15.98
CA ILE A 344 3.88 20.29 16.84
C ILE A 344 3.68 19.71 18.23
N VAL A 345 4.51 20.17 19.16
CA VAL A 345 4.52 19.70 20.55
C VAL A 345 4.04 20.82 21.45
N ASN A 346 3.03 20.52 22.25
CA ASN A 346 2.43 21.45 23.19
C ASN A 346 2.75 21.00 24.60
N ASN A 347 3.08 21.94 25.48
CA ASN A 347 3.23 21.67 26.90
C ASN A 347 1.97 22.15 27.63
N ASP A 348 1.26 21.21 28.24
CA ASP A 348 -0.06 21.47 28.85
C ASP A 348 0.07 22.31 30.14
N ASN A 349 1.21 22.27 30.83
CA ASN A 349 1.41 23.00 32.08
C ASN A 349 1.64 24.50 31.85
N ASN A 350 2.42 24.87 30.84
CA ASN A 350 2.77 26.26 30.58
C ASN A 350 2.09 26.86 29.33
N ASN A 351 1.29 26.05 28.62
CA ASN A 351 0.57 26.39 27.39
C ASN A 351 1.49 26.91 26.28
N GLU A 352 2.72 26.39 26.21
CA GLU A 352 3.69 26.71 25.17
C GLU A 352 3.69 25.66 24.07
N SER A 353 3.88 26.12 22.84
CA SER A 353 4.02 25.23 21.68
C SER A 353 5.34 25.45 20.97
N HIS A 354 5.92 24.36 20.50
CA HIS A 354 7.11 24.37 19.66
C HIS A 354 6.93 23.41 18.49
N LEU A 355 7.62 23.72 17.40
CA LEU A 355 7.75 22.85 16.25
C LEU A 355 9.09 22.13 16.35
N GLU A 356 9.07 20.82 16.21
CA GLU A 356 10.26 20.00 16.06
C GLU A 356 10.30 19.36 14.68
N VAL A 357 11.49 19.32 14.09
CA VAL A 357 11.74 18.57 12.85
C VAL A 357 12.74 17.48 13.14
N ARG A 358 12.34 16.23 12.90
CA ARG A 358 13.12 15.03 13.20
C ARG A 358 13.37 14.22 11.94
N SER A 359 14.53 13.57 11.87
CA SER A 359 14.87 12.62 10.81
C SER A 359 13.96 11.39 10.89
N ILE A 360 13.30 10.96 9.82
CA ILE A 360 12.48 9.73 9.84
C ILE A 360 13.38 8.50 10.08
N LYS A 361 14.59 8.50 9.51
CA LYS A 361 15.53 7.37 9.60
C LYS A 361 16.06 7.16 11.02
N SER A 362 16.60 8.21 11.64
CA SER A 362 17.25 8.15 12.97
C SER A 362 16.36 8.62 14.12
N PHE A 363 15.31 9.40 13.85
CA PHE A 363 14.48 10.11 14.83
C PHE A 363 15.21 11.18 15.65
N GLU A 364 16.42 11.54 15.23
CA GLU A 364 17.20 12.62 15.81
C GLU A 364 16.55 13.98 15.49
N LEU A 365 16.59 14.89 16.45
CA LEU A 365 16.16 16.27 16.29
C LEU A 365 17.11 17.00 15.33
N ILE A 366 16.56 17.48 14.22
CA ILE A 366 17.28 18.31 13.25
C ILE A 366 17.30 19.76 13.73
N TRP A 367 16.12 20.29 14.08
CA TRP A 367 15.96 21.62 14.68
C TRP A 367 14.60 21.75 15.37
N SER A 368 14.49 22.73 16.25
CA SER A 368 13.21 23.12 16.88
C SER A 368 13.06 24.64 16.91
N ILE A 369 11.80 25.10 16.93
CA ILE A 369 11.47 26.53 17.00
C ILE A 369 10.25 26.76 17.89
N TYR A 370 10.32 27.81 18.71
CA TYR A 370 9.23 28.22 19.59
C TYR A 370 8.13 28.94 18.79
N LEU A 371 6.89 28.47 18.92
CA LEU A 371 5.73 29.06 18.22
C LEU A 371 4.99 30.10 19.07
N GLY A 372 5.15 30.04 20.40
CA GLY A 372 4.46 30.93 21.33
C GLY A 372 3.48 30.19 22.22
N LYS A 373 2.70 30.98 22.98
CA LYS A 373 1.62 30.48 23.81
C LYS A 373 0.39 30.15 22.98
N GLY A 374 -0.30 29.07 23.34
CA GLY A 374 -1.53 28.64 22.71
C GLY A 374 -1.54 27.16 22.38
N TRP A 375 -2.75 26.64 22.20
CA TRP A 375 -3.04 25.26 21.82
C TRP A 375 -3.84 25.29 20.51
N SER A 376 -3.69 24.27 19.66
CA SER A 376 -4.33 24.18 18.34
C SER A 376 -3.60 24.91 17.19
N TYR A 377 -2.38 24.46 16.93
CA TYR A 377 -1.71 24.73 15.66
C TYR A 377 -2.04 23.66 14.62
N ARG A 378 -2.10 24.03 13.34
CA ARG A 378 -2.13 23.09 12.21
C ARG A 378 -1.13 23.52 11.15
N CYS A 379 -0.49 22.59 10.46
CA CYS A 379 0.49 22.95 9.44
C CYS A 379 0.29 22.28 8.08
N SER A 380 0.75 22.97 7.04
CA SER A 380 0.76 22.48 5.66
C SER A 380 1.99 23.00 4.91
N PRO A 381 2.50 22.25 3.91
CA PRO A 381 3.58 22.74 3.07
C PRO A 381 3.09 23.90 2.20
N LEU A 382 3.73 25.06 2.32
CA LEU A 382 3.45 26.20 1.46
C LEU A 382 4.19 26.05 0.13
N ASN A 383 5.46 25.64 0.17
CA ASN A 383 6.27 25.28 -1.00
C ASN A 383 7.40 24.33 -0.54
N ASP A 384 8.35 24.03 -1.43
CA ASP A 384 9.45 23.09 -1.15
C ASP A 384 10.31 23.51 0.05
N ASN A 385 10.35 24.80 0.39
CA ASN A 385 11.23 25.36 1.42
C ASN A 385 10.48 26.04 2.57
N HIS A 386 9.15 26.15 2.50
CA HIS A 386 8.35 26.91 3.47
C HIS A 386 7.08 26.18 3.86
N TRP A 387 6.67 26.44 5.10
CA TRP A 387 5.49 25.87 5.71
C TRP A 387 4.61 26.98 6.25
N ILE A 388 3.30 26.78 6.15
CA ILE A 388 2.31 27.64 6.78
C ILE A 388 1.71 26.95 7.98
N PHE A 389 1.63 27.68 9.08
CA PHE A 389 1.05 27.25 10.35
C PHE A 389 -0.15 28.12 10.64
N VAL A 390 -1.29 27.48 10.87
CA VAL A 390 -2.49 28.12 11.41
C VAL A 390 -2.43 28.05 12.92
N ASP A 391 -2.41 29.21 13.56
CA ASP A 391 -2.53 29.37 15.00
C ASP A 391 -3.96 29.80 15.34
N SER A 392 -4.78 28.81 15.71
CA SER A 392 -6.20 29.01 16.01
C SER A 392 -6.44 29.77 17.31
N TYR A 393 -5.43 29.81 18.20
CA TYR A 393 -5.52 30.43 19.51
C TYR A 393 -5.30 31.94 19.41
N ASN A 394 -4.25 32.35 18.68
CA ASN A 394 -3.91 33.76 18.49
C ASN A 394 -4.50 34.35 17.20
N ASN A 395 -5.27 33.58 16.43
CA ASN A 395 -5.86 33.97 15.14
C ASN A 395 -4.83 34.56 14.18
N ARG A 396 -3.76 33.80 13.92
CA ARG A 396 -2.67 34.22 13.03
C ARG A 396 -2.14 33.06 12.20
N PHE A 397 -1.47 33.40 11.12
CA PHE A 397 -0.64 32.48 10.34
C PHE A 397 0.82 32.77 10.62
N ILE A 398 1.61 31.71 10.66
CA ILE A 398 3.05 31.78 10.80
C ILE A 398 3.64 31.08 9.59
N GLN A 399 4.48 31.77 8.84
CA GLN A 399 5.28 31.19 7.78
C GLN A 399 6.66 30.86 8.34
N ILE A 400 7.07 29.62 8.20
CA ILE A 400 8.35 29.12 8.71
C ILE A 400 9.12 28.47 7.56
N SER A 401 10.40 28.80 7.44
CA SER A 401 11.31 28.16 6.49
C SER A 401 11.77 26.79 6.98
N ASP A 402 12.23 25.94 6.06
CA ASP A 402 12.85 24.65 6.39
C ASP A 402 14.20 24.77 7.14
N HIS A 403 14.69 25.99 7.35
CA HIS A 403 15.91 26.33 8.10
C HIS A 403 15.63 26.91 9.50
N ALA A 404 14.44 26.66 10.06
CA ALA A 404 14.04 27.10 11.40
C ALA A 404 13.97 28.63 11.58
N THR A 405 13.52 29.36 10.55
CA THR A 405 13.25 30.81 10.65
C THR A 405 11.77 31.11 10.50
N ILE A 406 11.24 32.00 11.36
CA ILE A 406 9.92 32.59 11.16
C ILE A 406 10.08 33.76 10.20
N ASP A 407 9.55 33.61 8.99
CA ASP A 407 9.71 34.62 7.94
C ASP A 407 8.59 35.66 8.01
N GLN A 408 7.38 35.23 8.41
CA GLN A 408 6.22 36.10 8.48
C GLN A 408 5.20 35.64 9.52
N ILE A 409 4.55 36.60 10.19
CA ILE A 409 3.36 36.37 11.01
C ILE A 409 2.24 37.28 10.49
N ILE A 410 1.09 36.70 10.15
CA ILE A 410 -0.05 37.39 9.54
C ILE A 410 -1.27 37.19 10.43
N ASN A 411 -1.90 38.26 10.90
CA ASN A 411 -3.17 38.13 11.62
C ASN A 411 -4.29 37.72 10.66
N TYR A 412 -5.13 36.77 11.09
CA TYR A 412 -6.26 36.29 10.31
C TYR A 412 -7.58 36.64 11.02
N PRO A 413 -8.55 37.26 10.34
CA PRO A 413 -9.69 37.91 11.01
C PRO A 413 -10.67 36.93 11.66
N THR A 414 -10.65 35.66 11.25
CA THR A 414 -11.59 34.63 11.69
C THR A 414 -10.85 33.44 12.28
N LYS A 415 -11.42 32.79 13.28
CA LYS A 415 -10.85 31.56 13.84
C LYS A 415 -10.75 30.49 12.76
N SER A 416 -9.53 30.04 12.50
CA SER A 416 -9.21 29.01 11.53
C SER A 416 -8.92 27.71 12.28
N PHE A 417 -9.22 26.57 11.66
CA PHE A 417 -9.13 25.25 12.30
C PHE A 417 -8.24 24.28 11.54
N ASN A 418 -8.05 24.50 10.23
CA ASN A 418 -7.24 23.62 9.42
C ASN A 418 -6.69 24.35 8.19
N VAL A 419 -5.55 23.87 7.68
CA VAL A 419 -4.91 24.34 6.45
C VAL A 419 -4.40 23.16 5.64
N VAL A 420 -4.73 23.14 4.35
CA VAL A 420 -4.32 22.09 3.42
C VAL A 420 -3.84 22.70 2.12
N SER A 421 -2.66 22.31 1.65
CA SER A 421 -2.15 22.68 0.34
C SER A 421 -3.08 22.18 -0.78
N TRP A 422 -3.41 23.04 -1.75
CA TRP A 422 -4.31 22.68 -2.86
C TRP A 422 -3.70 23.06 -4.20
N GLY A 423 -3.50 22.05 -5.06
CA GLY A 423 -2.84 22.24 -6.35
C GLY A 423 -1.40 22.74 -6.20
N LEU A 424 -0.85 23.27 -7.30
CA LEU A 424 0.54 23.74 -7.34
C LEU A 424 0.74 25.09 -6.64
N ASN A 425 -0.30 25.93 -6.58
CA ASN A 425 -0.17 27.35 -6.23
C ASN A 425 -1.17 27.86 -5.19
N GLN A 426 -1.93 26.97 -4.53
CA GLN A 426 -2.97 27.38 -3.58
C GLN A 426 -2.88 26.60 -2.27
N PHE A 427 -3.59 27.11 -1.26
CA PHE A 427 -3.91 26.41 -0.03
C PHE A 427 -5.34 26.78 0.41
N VAL A 428 -5.99 25.87 1.11
CA VAL A 428 -7.36 26.01 1.60
C VAL A 428 -7.33 26.08 3.11
N ILE A 429 -8.04 27.06 3.67
CA ILE A 429 -8.21 27.24 5.10
C ILE A 429 -9.66 27.00 5.47
N ARG A 430 -9.87 26.09 6.41
CA ARG A 430 -11.19 25.90 7.03
C ARG A 430 -11.33 26.83 8.23
N THR A 431 -12.40 27.62 8.21
CA THR A 431 -12.86 28.44 9.34
C THR A 431 -14.18 27.87 9.87
N VAL A 432 -14.76 28.53 10.88
CA VAL A 432 -16.09 28.17 11.40
C VAL A 432 -17.15 28.19 10.29
N GLU A 433 -17.12 29.22 9.45
CA GLU A 433 -18.22 29.54 8.53
C GLU A 433 -17.89 29.24 7.07
N HIS A 434 -16.60 29.22 6.71
CA HIS A 434 -16.17 29.19 5.31
C HIS A 434 -14.94 28.31 5.06
N LEU A 435 -14.84 27.85 3.80
CA LEU A 435 -13.61 27.35 3.20
C LEU A 435 -12.99 28.45 2.34
N ASN A 436 -11.84 28.96 2.76
CA ASN A 436 -11.16 30.06 2.09
C ASN A 436 -10.01 29.52 1.23
N ILE A 437 -10.01 29.83 -0.06
CA ILE A 437 -8.93 29.47 -0.99
C ILE A 437 -7.99 30.65 -1.12
N HIS A 438 -6.70 30.41 -0.85
CA HIS A 438 -5.65 31.41 -0.94
C HIS A 438 -4.62 31.00 -1.98
N ASN A 439 -4.07 31.98 -2.70
CA ASN A 439 -2.92 31.78 -3.58
C ASN A 439 -1.62 31.88 -2.76
N ARG A 440 -0.58 31.14 -3.16
CA ARG A 440 0.74 31.14 -2.52
C ARG A 440 1.58 32.41 -2.79
N LYS A 441 1.07 33.35 -3.58
CA LYS A 441 1.77 34.58 -3.99
C LYS A 441 1.38 35.75 -3.11
#